data_AF-A0A2N4YPG7-F1
#
_entry.id   AF-A0A2N4YPG7-F1
#
_cell.length_a   1.000
_cell.length_b   1.000
_cell.length_c   1.000
_cell.angle_alpha   90.00
_cell.angle_beta   90.00
_cell.angle_gamma   90.00
#
_symmetry.space_group_name_H-M   'P 1'
#
loop_
_entity.id
_entity.type
_entity.pdbx_description
1 polymer ?
#
loop_
_entity_poly.entity_id
_entity_poly.type
_entity_poly.pdbx_seq_one_letter_code
_entity_poly.pdbx_strand_id
1 'polypeptide(L)'
;IVLGAGAAAKLVTLETVSRCMPAGILIGIAVMAFAVQQSLLPAFGLLLLLGVFGGFFIVPLNALLQERGKHSVGAGNAIAVQNLGENVAMLLMLGLYSLAVSVGVPPVAVGIGFGAVFAVAIAALWVWGRRK
;
A
#
# COMPACT_ATOMS: atom_id res chain seq x y z
N ILE A 1 5.82 -2.20 11.17
CA ILE A 1 5.74 -3.26 10.12
C ILE A 1 5.58 -4.64 10.73
N VAL A 2 6.57 -5.17 11.45
CA VAL A 2 6.53 -6.52 12.05
C VAL A 2 5.26 -6.79 12.84
N LEU A 3 4.83 -5.85 13.70
CA LEU A 3 3.59 -5.98 14.47
C LEU A 3 2.35 -6.14 13.58
N GLY A 4 2.22 -5.32 12.54
CA GLY A 4 1.10 -5.39 11.60
C GLY A 4 1.09 -6.67 10.78
N ALA A 5 2.27 -7.10 10.31
CA ALA A 5 2.43 -8.36 9.58
C ALA A 5 2.11 -9.58 10.47
N GLY A 6 2.58 -9.59 11.72
CA GLY A 6 2.28 -10.63 12.69
C GLY A 6 0.78 -10.70 13.05
N ALA A 7 0.12 -9.54 13.18
CA ALA A 7 -1.33 -9.49 13.36
C ALA A 7 -2.07 -10.03 12.13
N ALA A 8 -1.65 -9.66 10.92
CA ALA A 8 -2.25 -10.17 9.69
C ALA A 8 -2.07 -11.68 9.52
N ALA A 9 -0.90 -12.23 9.88
CA ALA A 9 -0.66 -13.68 9.81
C ALA A 9 -1.64 -14.49 10.68
N LYS A 10 -2.17 -13.91 11.76
CA LYS A 10 -3.20 -14.55 12.61
C LYS A 10 -4.64 -14.28 12.16
N LEU A 11 -4.89 -13.13 11.53
CA LEU A 11 -6.25 -12.63 11.26
C LEU A 11 -6.67 -12.76 9.79
N VAL A 12 -5.71 -12.96 8.88
CA VAL A 12 -5.90 -12.97 7.43
C VAL A 12 -5.33 -14.26 6.85
N THR A 13 -6.22 -15.09 6.33
CA THR A 13 -5.88 -16.26 5.50
C THR A 13 -5.95 -15.89 4.01
N LEU A 14 -5.38 -16.72 3.13
CA LEU A 14 -5.41 -16.50 1.68
C LEU A 14 -6.84 -16.35 1.11
N GLU A 15 -7.83 -17.00 1.73
CA GLU A 15 -9.25 -16.89 1.37
C GLU A 15 -9.90 -15.60 1.90
N THR A 16 -9.34 -15.00 2.96
CA THR A 16 -9.89 -13.83 3.63
C THR A 16 -9.04 -12.56 3.42
N VAL A 17 -8.17 -12.53 2.42
CA VAL A 17 -7.31 -11.38 2.09
C VAL A 17 -8.11 -10.09 1.91
N SER A 18 -9.38 -10.14 1.49
CA SER A 18 -10.23 -8.96 1.45
C SER A 18 -10.39 -8.24 2.81
N ARG A 19 -10.09 -8.88 3.94
CA ARG A 19 -10.08 -8.27 5.28
C ARG A 19 -8.91 -7.30 5.50
N CYS A 20 -7.87 -7.33 4.67
CA CYS A 20 -6.77 -6.36 4.75
C CYS A 20 -7.08 -5.04 4.00
N MET A 21 -8.04 -5.04 3.08
CA MET A 21 -8.41 -3.87 2.26
C MET A 21 -8.79 -2.61 3.07
N PRO A 22 -9.52 -2.69 4.20
CA PRO A 22 -9.76 -1.51 5.04
C PRO A 22 -8.48 -0.83 5.53
N ALA A 23 -7.44 -1.61 5.84
CA ALA A 23 -6.15 -1.06 6.25
C ALA A 23 -5.50 -0.28 5.09
N GLY A 24 -5.67 -0.72 3.84
CA GLY A 24 -5.22 0.02 2.66
C GLY A 24 -5.91 1.39 2.50
N ILE A 25 -7.22 1.47 2.78
CA ILE A 25 -7.94 2.76 2.77
C ILE A 25 -7.40 3.69 3.88
N LEU A 26 -7.19 3.13 5.08
CA LEU A 26 -6.63 3.87 6.22
C LEU A 26 -5.21 4.38 5.96
N ILE A 27 -4.38 3.64 5.20
CA ILE A 27 -3.06 4.11 4.75
C ILE A 27 -3.21 5.38 3.91
N GLY A 28 -4.11 5.40 2.93
CA GLY A 28 -4.32 6.60 2.09
C GLY A 28 -4.75 7.83 2.92
N ILE A 29 -5.66 7.63 3.89
CA ILE A 29 -6.06 8.69 4.83
C ILE A 29 -4.89 9.16 5.70
N ALA A 30 -4.11 8.23 6.23
CA ALA A 30 -2.95 8.55 7.07
C ALA A 30 -1.85 9.29 6.28
N VAL A 31 -1.66 8.98 4.99
CA VAL A 31 -0.74 9.73 4.11
C VAL A 31 -1.19 11.18 3.92
N MET A 32 -2.50 11.42 3.71
CA MET A 32 -3.03 12.78 3.59
C MET A 32 -2.83 13.57 4.90
N ALA A 33 -3.08 12.94 6.05
CA ALA A 33 -2.85 13.55 7.36
C ALA A 33 -1.35 13.82 7.62
N PHE A 34 -0.48 12.93 7.14
CA PHE A 34 0.97 13.09 7.25
C PHE A 34 1.50 14.24 6.37
N ALA A 35 0.97 14.40 5.17
CA ALA A 35 1.41 15.43 4.21
C ALA A 35 1.25 16.86 4.75
N VAL A 36 0.25 17.12 5.60
CA VAL A 36 -0.01 18.44 6.17
C VAL A 36 0.70 18.69 7.51
N GLN A 37 1.36 17.66 8.06
CA GLN A 37 1.93 17.73 9.40
C GLN A 37 3.21 18.58 9.43
N GLN A 38 3.27 19.50 10.40
CA GLN A 38 4.41 20.41 10.61
C GLN A 38 5.19 20.12 11.89
N SER A 39 4.65 19.27 12.77
CA SER A 39 5.24 18.96 14.07
C SER A 39 5.75 17.51 14.16
N LEU A 40 6.91 17.33 14.79
CA LEU A 40 7.61 16.04 14.82
C LEU A 40 6.81 14.93 15.54
N LEU A 41 6.21 15.24 16.69
CA LEU A 41 5.57 14.25 17.53
C LEU A 41 4.40 13.51 16.83
N PRO A 42 3.41 14.21 16.25
CA PRO A 42 2.37 13.54 15.48
C PRO A 42 2.87 12.95 14.15
N ALA A 43 3.96 13.47 13.57
CA ALA A 43 4.59 12.83 12.40
C ALA A 43 5.12 11.43 12.76
N PHE A 44 5.79 11.27 13.91
CA PHE A 44 6.21 9.96 14.41
C PHE A 44 5.04 9.02 14.66
N GLY A 45 3.96 9.53 15.28
CA GLY A 45 2.74 8.74 15.50
C GLY A 45 2.14 8.22 14.20
N LEU A 46 2.04 9.08 13.17
CA LEU A 46 1.53 8.71 11.85
C LEU A 46 2.45 7.73 11.13
N LEU A 47 3.77 7.90 11.20
CA LEU A 47 4.73 6.94 10.61
C LEU A 47 4.64 5.56 11.26
N LEU A 48 4.47 5.50 12.58
CA LEU A 48 4.29 4.23 13.29
C LEU A 48 3.00 3.55 12.84
N LEU A 49 1.89 4.29 12.77
CA LEU A 49 0.60 3.81 12.32
C LEU A 49 0.63 3.34 10.85
N LEU A 50 1.26 4.11 9.96
CA LEU A 50 1.51 3.71 8.57
C LEU A 50 2.33 2.43 8.49
N GLY A 51 3.34 2.28 9.34
CA GLY A 51 4.14 1.06 9.42
C GLY A 51 3.33 -0.16 9.89
N VAL A 52 2.37 0.00 10.81
CA VAL A 52 1.49 -1.09 11.26
C VAL A 52 0.50 -1.46 10.16
N PHE A 53 -0.22 -0.49 9.60
CA PHE A 53 -1.20 -0.77 8.54
C PHE A 53 -0.54 -1.27 7.25
N GLY A 54 0.63 -0.73 6.89
CA GLY A 54 1.42 -1.21 5.76
C GLY A 54 1.83 -2.68 5.92
N GLY A 55 2.28 -3.08 7.11
CA GLY A 55 2.57 -4.48 7.42
C GLY A 55 1.32 -5.37 7.34
N PHE A 56 0.18 -4.89 7.84
CA PHE A 56 -1.08 -5.63 7.81
C PHE A 56 -1.67 -5.78 6.40
N PHE A 57 -1.47 -4.80 5.54
CA PHE A 57 -2.02 -4.74 4.19
C PHE A 57 -1.11 -5.42 3.15
N ILE A 58 0.17 -5.04 3.10
CA ILE A 58 1.08 -5.40 2.01
C ILE A 58 1.54 -6.87 2.13
N VAL A 59 1.84 -7.35 3.34
CA VAL A 59 2.41 -8.69 3.53
C VAL A 59 1.46 -9.81 3.06
N PRO A 60 0.17 -9.84 3.47
CA PRO A 60 -0.76 -10.87 2.98
C PRO A 60 -1.03 -10.77 1.48
N LEU A 61 -1.06 -9.55 0.94
CA LEU A 61 -1.30 -9.33 -0.48
C LEU A 61 -0.14 -9.88 -1.32
N ASN A 62 1.08 -9.63 -0.86
CA ASN A 62 2.26 -10.16 -1.53
C ASN A 62 2.32 -11.69 -1.45
N ALA A 63 1.98 -12.27 -0.31
CA ALA A 63 1.86 -13.72 -0.15
C ALA A 63 0.77 -14.33 -1.07
N LEU A 64 -0.38 -13.67 -1.20
CA LEU A 64 -1.46 -14.11 -2.10
C LEU A 64 -1.01 -14.10 -3.56
N LEU A 65 -0.37 -13.02 -4.02
CA LEU A 65 0.12 -12.92 -5.39
C LEU A 65 1.21 -13.95 -5.67
N GLN A 66 2.10 -14.21 -4.70
CA GLN A 66 3.12 -15.27 -4.82
C GLN A 66 2.50 -16.65 -4.90
N GLU A 67 1.51 -16.97 -4.06
CA GLU A 67 0.85 -18.27 -4.09
C GLU A 67 0.10 -18.46 -5.42
N ARG A 68 -0.65 -17.45 -5.87
CA ARG A 68 -1.32 -17.48 -7.18
C ARG A 68 -0.32 -17.64 -8.33
N GLY A 69 0.79 -16.90 -8.29
CA GLY A 69 1.85 -16.98 -9.29
C GLY A 69 2.56 -18.33 -9.28
N LYS A 70 2.74 -18.95 -8.11
CA LYS A 70 3.36 -20.28 -7.98
C LYS A 70 2.55 -21.34 -8.74
N HIS A 71 1.22 -21.28 -8.66
CA HIS A 71 0.32 -22.19 -9.39
C HIS A 71 0.30 -21.92 -10.91
N SER A 72 0.60 -20.71 -11.37
CA SER A 72 0.52 -20.36 -12.80
C SER A 72 1.86 -20.42 -13.55
N VAL A 73 2.93 -19.87 -12.97
CA VAL A 73 4.24 -19.68 -13.64
C VAL A 73 5.42 -20.31 -12.88
N GLY A 74 5.15 -20.92 -11.72
CA GLY A 74 6.16 -21.49 -10.83
C GLY A 74 6.72 -20.48 -9.82
N ALA A 75 7.19 -20.97 -8.66
CA ALA A 75 7.53 -20.13 -7.50
C ALA A 75 8.62 -19.07 -7.80
N GLY A 76 9.72 -19.47 -8.46
CA GLY A 76 10.82 -18.56 -8.77
C GLY A 76 10.42 -17.45 -9.74
N ASN A 77 9.67 -17.80 -10.79
CA ASN A 77 9.16 -16.83 -11.75
C ASN A 77 8.11 -15.89 -11.13
N ALA A 78 7.25 -16.40 -10.25
CA ALA A 78 6.28 -15.58 -9.53
C ALA A 78 6.95 -14.49 -8.69
N ILE A 79 8.00 -14.86 -7.94
CA ILE A 79 8.78 -13.91 -7.14
C ILE A 79 9.49 -12.90 -8.05
N ALA A 80 10.11 -13.36 -9.14
CA ALA A 80 10.82 -12.49 -10.08
C ALA A 80 9.88 -11.45 -10.72
N VAL A 81 8.69 -11.88 -11.18
CA VAL A 81 7.69 -10.99 -11.77
C VAL A 81 7.13 -10.00 -10.76
N GLN A 82 6.87 -10.45 -9.52
CA GLN A 82 6.40 -9.55 -8.47
C GLN A 82 7.44 -8.48 -8.14
N ASN A 83 8.69 -8.88 -7.94
CA ASN A 83 9.77 -7.94 -7.63
C ASN A 83 10.02 -6.95 -8.78
N LEU A 84 9.96 -7.42 -10.03
CA LEU A 84 10.04 -6.56 -11.22
C LEU A 84 8.88 -5.56 -11.24
N GLY A 85 7.64 -6.02 -11.04
CA GLY A 85 6.45 -5.17 -11.02
C GLY A 85 6.51 -4.11 -9.92
N GLU A 86 6.90 -4.50 -8.70
CA GLU A 86 7.06 -3.58 -7.57
C GLU A 86 8.14 -2.53 -7.84
N ASN A 87 9.31 -2.94 -8.33
CA ASN A 87 10.40 -2.00 -8.65
C ASN A 87 10.03 -1.04 -9.78
N VAL A 88 9.40 -1.54 -10.85
CA VAL A 88 8.92 -0.68 -11.95
C VAL A 88 7.88 0.31 -11.45
N ALA A 89 6.92 -0.13 -10.62
CA ALA A 89 5.93 0.76 -10.02
C ALA A 89 6.57 1.82 -9.12
N MET A 90 7.57 1.46 -8.30
CA MET A 90 8.31 2.42 -7.48
C MET A 90 9.07 3.44 -8.32
N LEU A 91 9.75 3.01 -9.39
CA LEU A 91 10.47 3.90 -10.30
C LEU A 91 9.52 4.85 -11.03
N LEU A 92 8.38 4.35 -11.52
CA LEU A 92 7.37 5.17 -12.17
C LEU A 92 6.79 6.20 -11.20
N MET A 93 6.44 5.78 -9.98
CA MET A 93 5.93 6.70 -8.95
C MET A 93 6.96 7.77 -8.58
N LEU A 94 8.23 7.40 -8.40
CA LEU A 94 9.30 8.36 -8.12
C LEU A 94 9.53 9.31 -9.30
N GLY A 95 9.47 8.81 -10.53
CA GLY A 95 9.57 9.64 -11.73
C GLY A 95 8.43 10.65 -11.84
N LEU A 96 7.18 10.21 -11.66
CA LEU A 96 6.00 11.08 -11.66
C LEU A 96 6.04 12.10 -10.53
N TYR A 97 6.43 11.68 -9.32
CA TYR A 97 6.64 12.57 -8.18
C TYR A 97 7.69 13.64 -8.50
N SER A 98 8.84 13.24 -9.03
CA SER A 98 9.94 14.15 -9.35
C SER A 98 9.54 15.15 -10.45
N LEU A 99 8.80 14.70 -11.46
CA LEU A 99 8.25 15.57 -12.50
C LEU A 99 7.21 16.56 -11.95
N ALA A 100 6.31 16.10 -11.07
CA ALA A 100 5.31 16.98 -10.46
C ALA A 100 5.97 18.10 -9.64
N VAL A 101 6.99 17.76 -8.85
CA VAL A 101 7.74 18.74 -8.07
C VAL A 101 8.60 19.65 -8.97
N SER A 102 9.16 19.12 -10.06
CA SER A 102 9.98 19.93 -10.98
C SER A 102 9.18 20.99 -11.73
N VAL A 103 7.90 20.75 -12.01
CA VAL A 103 6.98 21.75 -12.59
C VAL A 103 6.33 22.67 -11.54
N GLY A 104 6.79 22.60 -10.29
CA GLY A 104 6.40 23.52 -9.21
C GLY A 104 5.19 23.10 -8.40
N VAL A 105 4.70 21.85 -8.51
CA VAL A 105 3.63 21.35 -7.65
C VAL A 105 4.16 21.18 -6.22
N PRO A 106 3.49 21.75 -5.19
CA PRO A 106 3.91 21.59 -3.81
C PRO A 106 3.92 20.12 -3.38
N PRO A 107 4.98 19.61 -2.69
CA PRO A 107 5.03 18.22 -2.23
C PRO A 107 3.84 17.81 -1.36
N VAL A 108 3.32 18.76 -0.56
CA VAL A 108 2.10 18.57 0.24
C VAL A 108 0.90 18.24 -0.64
N ALA A 109 0.71 18.96 -1.76
CA ALA A 109 -0.38 18.72 -2.69
C ALA A 109 -0.24 17.36 -3.38
N VAL A 110 0.99 16.96 -3.74
CA VAL A 110 1.27 15.63 -4.30
C VAL A 110 0.94 14.53 -3.28
N GLY A 111 1.34 14.72 -2.01
CA GLY A 111 1.04 13.77 -0.93
C GLY A 111 -0.45 13.61 -0.67
N ILE A 112 -1.20 14.72 -0.63
CA ILE A 112 -2.66 14.68 -0.49
C ILE A 112 -3.31 13.98 -1.68
N GLY A 113 -2.93 14.36 -2.91
CA GLY A 113 -3.46 13.76 -4.13
C GLY A 113 -3.20 12.27 -4.21
N PHE A 114 -1.98 11.83 -3.89
CA PHE A 114 -1.62 10.41 -3.82
C PHE A 114 -2.45 9.66 -2.78
N GLY A 115 -2.54 10.19 -1.54
CA GLY A 115 -3.31 9.55 -0.48
C GLY A 115 -4.80 9.41 -0.83
N ALA A 116 -5.38 10.41 -1.48
CA ALA A 116 -6.76 10.39 -1.95
C ALA A 116 -6.99 9.35 -3.06
N VAL A 117 -6.16 9.37 -4.11
CA VAL A 117 -6.25 8.42 -5.24
C VAL A 117 -6.06 6.98 -4.73
N PHE A 118 -5.08 6.76 -3.85
CA PHE A 118 -4.81 5.46 -3.26
C PHE A 118 -6.01 4.97 -2.42
N ALA A 119 -6.55 5.80 -1.52
CA ALA A 119 -7.72 5.45 -0.70
C ALA A 119 -8.94 5.09 -1.55
N VAL A 120 -9.23 5.89 -2.59
CA VAL A 120 -10.35 5.65 -3.52
C VAL A 120 -10.13 4.36 -4.31
N ALA A 121 -8.92 4.12 -4.83
CA ALA A 121 -8.62 2.91 -5.58
C ALA A 121 -8.80 1.64 -4.73
N ILE A 122 -8.30 1.63 -3.49
CA ILE A 122 -8.49 0.49 -2.58
C ILE A 122 -9.96 0.33 -2.20
N ALA A 123 -10.68 1.42 -1.94
CA ALA A 123 -12.11 1.38 -1.65
C ALA A 123 -12.91 0.79 -2.82
N ALA A 124 -12.62 1.22 -4.05
CA ALA A 124 -13.24 0.70 -5.27
C ALA A 124 -12.95 -0.80 -5.45
N LEU A 125 -11.70 -1.22 -5.28
CA LEU A 125 -11.31 -2.64 -5.33
C LEU A 125 -12.02 -3.46 -4.25
N TRP A 126 -12.17 -2.91 -3.04
CA TRP A 126 -12.85 -3.59 -1.94
C TRP A 126 -14.34 -3.80 -2.21
N VAL A 127 -15.01 -2.76 -2.72
CA VAL A 127 -16.43 -2.83 -3.11
C VAL A 127 -16.61 -3.80 -4.27
N TRP A 128 -15.72 -3.77 -5.27
CA TRP A 128 -15.79 -4.68 -6.41
C TRP A 128 -15.56 -6.14 -6.01
N GLY A 129 -14.58 -6.39 -5.14
CA GLY A 129 -14.27 -7.72 -4.62
C GLY A 129 -15.39 -8.36 -3.80
N ARG A 130 -16.29 -7.55 -3.21
CA ARG A 130 -17.48 -8.03 -2.50
C ARG A 130 -18.67 -8.36 -3.41
N ARG A 131 -18.62 -7.96 -4.68
CA ARG A 131 -19.69 -8.23 -5.66
C ARG A 131 -19.49 -9.55 -6.40
N LYS A 132 -18.35 -10.20 -6.23
CA LYS A 132 -18.07 -11.57 -6.70
C LYS A 132 -18.27 -12.54 -5.54
#